data_AF-A0A5C3QQA8-F1
#
_entry.id   AF-A0A5C3QQA8-F1
#
_cell.length_a   1.000
_cell.length_b   1.000
_cell.length_c   1.000
_cell.angle_alpha   90.00
_cell.angle_beta   90.00
_cell.angle_gamma   90.00
#
_symmetry.space_group_name_H-M   'P 1'
#
loop_
_entity.id
_entity.type
_entity.pdbx_description
1 polymer ?
#
loop_
_entity_poly.entity_id
_entity_poly.type
_entity_poly.pdbx_seq_one_letter_code
_entity_poly.pdbx_strand_id
1 'polypeptide(L)'
;MSAEQYRHDYVNLQRLLRRLEKAVSPPEWATYERQADEDPGQCGLRVLGDLQKAKYARKLLNSVRDGGSGRVDGLQERLQNVLQFLETQNERFAYKPPRPELVLPTVPAPKPPLAPVPDSVLREDEEQQLLDADPAPAADLLLSPSDDVPVLPLPLPLPLPEDTLIPNLPTKSTDTSQNTLATNALHEELQSQLSQMSTQLRMNALHFQSSLATDKLALDAAGEKLESNYDQMQKQRTRLTERDKSARGWKMTGIWFGSVLVTLIAFFVMVWIIRFT
;
A
#
# COMPACT_ATOMS: atom_id res chain seq x y z
N MET A 1 18.25 -9.16 26.40
CA MET A 1 18.82 -9.88 25.23
C MET A 1 19.69 -11.02 25.73
N SER A 2 19.59 -12.20 25.12
CA SER A 2 20.57 -13.27 25.36
C SER A 2 21.94 -12.85 24.79
N ALA A 3 23.03 -13.27 25.42
CA ALA A 3 24.39 -13.00 24.94
C ALA A 3 24.63 -13.56 23.53
N GLU A 4 23.96 -14.65 23.18
CA GLU A 4 23.99 -15.23 21.84
C GLU A 4 23.30 -14.31 20.82
N GLN A 5 22.10 -13.81 21.15
CA GLN A 5 21.35 -12.89 20.31
C GLN A 5 22.17 -11.63 19.99
N TYR A 6 22.85 -11.09 21.00
CA TYR A 6 23.76 -9.96 20.84
C TYR A 6 24.90 -10.26 19.84
N ARG A 7 25.55 -11.43 19.93
CA ARG A 7 26.61 -11.82 18.99
C ARG A 7 26.07 -11.98 17.56
N HIS A 8 24.88 -12.56 17.41
CA HIS A 8 24.23 -12.69 16.11
C HIS A 8 23.92 -11.33 15.48
N ASP A 9 23.32 -10.43 16.25
CA ASP A 9 22.94 -9.10 15.76
C ASP A 9 24.18 -8.26 15.40
N TYR A 10 25.26 -8.38 16.18
CA TYR A 10 26.53 -7.72 15.86
C TYR A 10 27.15 -8.23 14.55
N VAL A 11 27.21 -9.55 14.35
CA VAL A 11 27.77 -10.14 13.11
C VAL A 11 26.89 -9.78 11.90
N ASN A 12 25.57 -9.80 12.08
CA ASN A 12 24.62 -9.39 11.06
C ASN A 12 24.78 -7.91 10.70
N LEU A 13 24.94 -7.03 11.69
CA LEU A 13 25.20 -5.61 11.49
C LEU A 13 26.47 -5.39 10.68
N GLN A 14 27.58 -6.04 11.05
CA GLN A 14 28.84 -5.90 10.32
C GLN A 14 28.74 -6.38 8.87
N ARG A 15 28.06 -7.52 8.64
CA ARG A 15 27.86 -8.05 7.29
C ARG A 15 26.98 -7.12 6.45
N LEU A 16 25.92 -6.59 7.04
CA LEU A 16 25.00 -5.68 6.37
C LEU A 16 25.69 -4.36 6.03
N LEU A 17 26.43 -3.78 6.99
CA LEU A 17 27.19 -2.56 6.79
C LEU A 17 28.21 -2.71 5.67
N ARG A 18 28.98 -3.81 5.64
CA ARG A 18 29.94 -4.06 4.54
C ARG A 18 29.27 -4.16 3.17
N ARG A 19 28.07 -4.74 3.09
CA ARG A 19 27.31 -4.80 1.82
C ARG A 19 26.82 -3.42 1.40
N LEU A 20 26.35 -2.61 2.36
CA LEU A 20 25.91 -1.24 2.11
C LEU A 20 27.08 -0.34 1.70
N GLU A 21 28.21 -0.41 2.40
CA GLU A 21 29.45 0.29 2.05
C GLU A 21 29.94 -0.11 0.66
N LYS A 22 29.86 -1.41 0.34
CA LYS A 22 30.22 -1.92 -1.00
C LYS A 22 29.29 -1.37 -2.08
N ALA A 23 27.98 -1.37 -1.84
CA ALA A 23 26.98 -0.84 -2.77
C ALA A 23 27.14 0.67 -3.00
N VAL A 24 27.54 1.42 -1.98
CA VAL A 24 27.81 2.87 -2.03
C VAL A 24 29.22 3.20 -2.56
N SER A 25 30.09 2.20 -2.70
CA SER A 25 31.48 2.41 -3.13
C SER A 25 31.53 3.02 -4.55
N PRO A 26 32.40 4.00 -4.82
CA PRO A 26 32.48 4.71 -6.10
C PRO A 26 32.48 3.83 -7.37
N PRO A 27 33.23 2.71 -7.45
CA PRO A 27 33.24 1.88 -8.67
C PRO A 27 31.91 1.16 -8.91
N GLU A 28 31.22 0.69 -7.86
CA GLU A 28 29.90 0.07 -8.02
C GLU A 28 28.85 1.14 -8.30
N TRP A 29 28.93 2.27 -7.59
CA TRP A 29 28.00 3.38 -7.78
C TRP A 29 28.08 4.00 -9.17
N ALA A 30 29.26 4.20 -9.74
CA ALA A 30 29.42 4.71 -11.10
C ALA A 30 28.81 3.77 -12.15
N THR A 31 28.78 2.46 -11.86
CA THR A 31 28.11 1.49 -12.73
C THR A 31 26.59 1.64 -12.64
N TYR A 32 26.06 1.91 -11.43
CA TYR A 32 24.64 2.21 -11.23
C TYR A 32 24.23 3.54 -11.86
N GLU A 33 25.07 4.56 -11.79
CA GLU A 33 24.80 5.87 -12.37
C GLU A 33 24.70 5.80 -13.89
N ARG A 34 25.61 5.06 -14.55
CA ARG A 34 25.48 4.78 -15.99
C ARG A 34 24.21 4.02 -16.34
N GLN A 35 23.78 3.08 -15.48
CA GLN A 35 22.54 2.35 -15.68
C GLN A 35 21.30 3.22 -15.41
N ALA A 36 21.43 4.28 -14.60
CA ALA A 36 20.36 5.22 -14.30
C ALA A 36 20.03 6.14 -15.47
N ASP A 37 21.00 6.45 -16.33
CA ASP A 37 20.78 7.19 -17.57
C ASP A 37 19.92 6.40 -18.57
N GLU A 38 20.01 5.06 -18.56
CA GLU A 38 19.20 4.18 -19.39
C GLU A 38 17.80 3.94 -18.78
N ASP A 39 17.72 3.64 -17.48
CA ASP A 39 16.49 3.29 -16.77
C ASP A 39 16.43 3.96 -15.37
N PRO A 40 15.97 5.22 -15.26
CA PRO A 40 15.99 5.97 -13.99
C PRO A 40 15.13 5.32 -12.90
N GLY A 41 14.04 4.64 -13.29
CA GLY A 41 13.16 3.94 -12.35
C GLY A 41 13.83 2.78 -11.63
N GLN A 42 14.67 2.01 -12.32
CA GLN A 42 15.37 0.86 -11.72
C GLN A 42 16.42 1.32 -10.69
N CYS A 43 17.13 2.41 -10.99
CA CYS A 43 18.09 2.99 -10.06
C CYS A 43 17.39 3.47 -8.78
N GLY A 44 16.31 4.25 -8.89
CA GLY A 44 15.55 4.75 -7.75
C GLY A 44 14.99 3.62 -6.86
N LEU A 45 14.46 2.55 -7.44
CA LEU A 45 14.00 1.37 -6.71
C LEU A 45 15.11 0.70 -5.91
N ARG A 46 16.33 0.63 -6.46
CA ARG A 46 17.48 0.06 -5.75
C ARG A 46 17.93 0.96 -4.60
N VAL A 47 18.01 2.28 -4.81
CA VAL A 47 18.35 3.25 -3.76
C VAL A 47 17.36 3.14 -2.59
N LEU A 48 16.06 3.03 -2.88
CA LEU A 48 15.02 2.80 -1.86
C LEU A 48 15.24 1.48 -1.11
N GLY A 49 15.55 0.40 -1.82
CA GLY A 49 15.86 -0.90 -1.22
C GLY A 49 17.08 -0.85 -0.28
N ASP A 50 18.14 -0.15 -0.68
CA ASP A 50 19.33 0.02 0.15
C ASP A 50 19.11 0.99 1.32
N LEU A 51 18.27 2.01 1.13
CA LEU A 51 17.83 2.92 2.20
C LEU A 51 17.02 2.19 3.28
N GLN A 52 16.14 1.25 2.88
CA GLN A 52 15.43 0.39 3.84
C GLN A 52 16.40 -0.53 4.60
N LYS A 53 17.38 -1.13 3.92
CA LYS A 53 18.43 -1.92 4.57
C LYS A 53 19.25 -1.09 5.56
N ALA A 54 19.57 0.15 5.22
CA ALA A 54 20.28 1.07 6.11
C ALA A 54 19.44 1.48 7.33
N LYS A 55 18.13 1.71 7.17
CA LYS A 55 17.18 1.92 8.29
C LYS A 55 17.10 0.68 9.20
N TYR A 56 17.08 -0.53 8.63
CA TYR A 56 17.13 -1.76 9.40
C TYR A 56 18.47 -1.91 10.15
N ALA A 57 19.60 -1.59 9.50
CA ALA A 57 20.90 -1.57 10.15
C ALA A 57 20.93 -0.61 11.35
N ARG A 58 20.25 0.54 11.27
CA ARG A 58 20.10 1.49 12.39
C ARG A 58 19.32 0.88 13.55
N LYS A 59 18.24 0.15 13.26
CA LYS A 59 17.48 -0.59 14.29
C LYS A 59 18.36 -1.65 14.96
N LEU A 60 19.13 -2.40 14.16
CA LEU A 60 20.07 -3.40 14.67
C LEU A 60 21.18 -2.77 15.52
N LEU A 61 21.69 -1.61 15.11
CA LEU A 61 22.69 -0.85 15.86
C LEU A 61 22.16 -0.40 17.23
N ASN A 62 20.91 0.04 17.32
CA ASN A 62 20.28 0.38 18.60
C ASN A 62 20.17 -0.86 19.50
N SER A 63 19.74 -2.01 18.97
CA SER A 63 19.68 -3.26 19.74
C SER A 63 21.04 -3.72 20.25
N VAL A 64 22.10 -3.55 19.44
CA VAL A 64 23.48 -3.85 19.87
C VAL A 64 23.98 -2.80 20.87
N ARG A 65 23.60 -1.53 20.75
CA ARG A 65 24.00 -0.47 21.69
C ARG A 65 23.51 -0.75 23.10
N ASP A 66 22.27 -1.22 23.24
CA ASP A 66 21.68 -1.60 24.54
C ASP A 66 22.44 -2.76 25.22
N GLY A 67 23.23 -3.52 24.46
CA GLY A 67 24.10 -4.59 24.95
C GLY A 67 25.44 -4.13 25.55
N GLY A 68 25.74 -2.82 25.59
CA GLY A 68 26.84 -2.27 26.40
C GLY A 68 28.24 -2.28 25.77
N SER A 69 28.37 -2.34 24.44
CA SER A 69 29.68 -2.35 23.77
C SER A 69 30.07 -0.98 23.23
N GLY A 70 31.16 -0.40 23.75
CA GLY A 70 31.77 0.85 23.24
C GLY A 70 32.43 0.73 21.85
N ARG A 71 32.42 -0.46 21.22
CA ARG A 71 32.92 -0.64 19.83
C ARG A 71 31.90 -0.28 18.76
N VAL A 72 30.70 0.16 19.14
CA VAL A 72 29.60 0.45 18.21
C VAL A 72 29.71 1.86 17.61
N ASP A 73 30.42 2.77 18.27
CA ASP A 73 30.52 4.18 17.84
C ASP A 73 31.13 4.33 16.44
N GLY A 74 32.18 3.56 16.13
CA GLY A 74 32.78 3.55 14.79
C GLY A 74 31.88 2.93 13.70
N LEU A 75 30.96 2.04 14.07
CA LEU A 75 29.96 1.50 13.13
C LEU A 75 28.82 2.50 12.90
N GLN A 76 28.50 3.30 13.93
CA GLN A 76 27.46 4.32 13.86
C GLN A 76 27.85 5.42 12.88
N GLU A 77 29.08 5.95 12.97
CA GLU A 77 29.57 6.99 12.05
C GLU A 77 29.53 6.52 10.59
N ARG A 78 30.02 5.30 10.33
CA ARG A 78 29.99 4.70 8.99
C ARG A 78 28.57 4.53 8.45
N LEU A 79 27.65 4.02 9.29
CA LEU A 79 26.26 3.86 8.91
C LEU A 79 25.60 5.22 8.61
N GLN A 80 25.93 6.25 9.38
CA GLN A 80 25.40 7.60 9.19
C GLN A 80 25.89 8.21 7.88
N ASN A 81 27.16 8.02 7.53
CA ASN A 81 27.71 8.45 6.24
C ASN A 81 27.00 7.75 5.06
N VAL A 82 26.78 6.43 5.17
CA VAL A 82 26.04 5.67 4.15
C VAL A 82 24.58 6.12 4.04
N LEU A 83 23.91 6.36 5.17
CA LEU A 83 22.54 6.87 5.18
C LEU A 83 22.43 8.25 4.52
N GLN A 84 23.31 9.18 4.87
CA GLN A 84 23.31 10.52 4.30
C GLN A 84 23.55 10.49 2.79
N PHE A 85 24.45 9.61 2.33
CA PHE A 85 24.67 9.39 0.91
C PHE A 85 23.40 8.85 0.22
N LEU A 86 22.79 7.80 0.76
CA LEU A 86 21.58 7.19 0.18
C LEU A 86 20.38 8.15 0.19
N GLU A 87 20.23 8.99 1.21
CA GLU A 87 19.19 10.03 1.26
C GLU A 87 19.41 11.08 0.17
N THR A 88 20.65 11.56 0.02
CA THR A 88 21.02 12.51 -1.05
C THR A 88 20.72 11.93 -2.44
N GLN A 89 21.01 10.64 -2.65
CA GLN A 89 20.73 9.97 -3.91
C GLN A 89 19.22 9.72 -4.09
N ASN A 90 18.51 9.36 -3.02
CA ASN A 90 17.07 9.18 -3.07
C ASN A 90 16.36 10.47 -3.45
N GLU A 91 16.81 11.63 -2.99
CA GLU A 91 16.27 12.93 -3.42
C GLU A 91 16.52 13.21 -4.91
N ARG A 92 17.70 12.80 -5.43
CA ARG A 92 18.02 12.91 -6.87
C ARG A 92 17.14 12.02 -7.74
N PHE A 93 16.86 10.81 -7.28
CA PHE A 93 16.07 9.81 -8.01
C PHE A 93 14.59 9.79 -7.60
N ALA A 94 14.15 10.66 -6.68
CA ALA A 94 12.75 10.80 -6.29
C ALA A 94 11.97 11.35 -7.47
N TYR A 95 11.56 10.44 -8.35
CA TYR A 95 10.71 10.71 -9.48
C TYR A 95 9.42 11.31 -8.92
N LYS A 96 9.15 12.58 -9.22
CA LYS A 96 7.78 13.10 -9.08
C LYS A 96 6.99 12.33 -10.13
N PRO A 97 6.09 11.40 -9.75
CA PRO A 97 5.26 10.74 -10.74
C PRO A 97 4.57 11.84 -11.55
N PRO A 98 4.64 11.82 -12.90
CA PRO A 98 3.88 12.75 -13.71
C PRO A 98 2.43 12.59 -13.26
N ARG A 99 1.88 13.66 -12.68
CA ARG A 99 0.49 13.67 -12.26
C ARG A 99 -0.30 13.33 -13.53
N PRO A 100 -1.07 12.23 -13.56
CA PRO A 100 -1.87 11.93 -14.73
C PRO A 100 -2.70 13.17 -15.05
N GLU A 101 -2.69 13.58 -16.32
CA GLU A 101 -3.47 14.73 -16.77
C GLU A 101 -4.91 14.52 -16.30
N LEU A 102 -5.44 15.50 -15.58
CA LEU A 102 -6.77 15.41 -14.99
C LEU A 102 -7.76 15.21 -16.15
N VAL A 103 -8.39 14.04 -16.22
CA VAL A 103 -9.40 13.69 -17.25
C VAL A 103 -10.76 14.36 -16.97
N LEU A 104 -10.86 15.10 -15.87
CA LEU A 104 -12.07 15.79 -15.42
C LEU A 104 -12.59 16.93 -16.33
N PRO A 105 -11.78 17.70 -17.10
CA PRO A 105 -12.31 18.69 -18.03
C PRO A 105 -13.01 18.08 -19.25
N THR A 106 -12.85 16.77 -19.49
CA THR A 106 -13.37 16.07 -20.66
C THR A 106 -14.68 15.33 -20.41
N VAL A 107 -15.19 15.34 -19.17
CA VAL A 107 -16.51 14.75 -18.89
C VAL A 107 -17.58 15.77 -19.30
N PRO A 108 -18.39 15.49 -20.35
CA PRO A 108 -19.45 16.39 -20.76
C PRO A 108 -20.47 16.55 -19.62
N ALA A 109 -20.83 17.79 -19.30
CA ALA A 109 -21.77 18.09 -18.23
C ALA A 109 -23.12 17.39 -18.49
N PRO A 110 -23.73 16.72 -17.48
CA PRO A 110 -25.02 16.08 -17.64
C PRO A 110 -26.09 17.10 -18.04
N LYS A 111 -26.83 16.77 -19.11
CA LYS A 111 -27.89 17.62 -19.66
C LYS A 111 -29.00 17.79 -18.61
N PRO A 112 -29.46 19.02 -18.32
CA PRO A 112 -30.49 19.25 -17.31
C PRO A 112 -31.80 18.53 -17.69
N PRO A 113 -32.52 17.97 -16.70
CA PRO A 113 -33.79 17.30 -16.94
C PRO A 113 -34.82 18.28 -17.49
N LEU A 114 -35.50 17.88 -18.57
CA LEU A 114 -36.62 18.64 -19.13
C LEU A 114 -37.72 18.78 -18.06
N ALA A 115 -38.25 20.00 -17.97
CA ALA A 115 -39.36 20.35 -17.09
C ALA A 115 -40.59 19.44 -17.29
N PRO A 116 -41.40 19.22 -16.24
CA PRO A 116 -42.62 18.42 -16.33
C PRO A 116 -43.65 19.07 -17.25
N VAL A 117 -44.15 18.29 -18.21
CA VAL A 117 -45.30 18.62 -19.04
C VAL A 117 -46.57 18.51 -18.18
N PRO A 118 -47.49 19.49 -18.23
CA PRO A 118 -48.67 19.53 -17.36
C PRO A 118 -49.73 18.49 -17.74
N ASP A 119 -50.39 17.98 -16.70
CA ASP A 119 -51.56 17.11 -16.73
C ASP A 119 -52.65 17.62 -17.68
N SER A 120 -53.18 16.73 -18.53
CA SER A 120 -54.49 16.89 -19.14
C SER A 120 -55.11 15.55 -19.53
N VAL A 121 -56.13 15.17 -18.74
CA VAL A 121 -57.49 14.79 -19.19
C VAL A 121 -57.69 13.43 -19.92
N LEU A 122 -58.40 12.55 -19.19
CA LEU A 122 -59.47 11.62 -19.59
C LEU A 122 -59.31 10.80 -20.89
N ARG A 123 -59.35 9.47 -20.75
CA ARG A 123 -60.47 8.66 -21.26
C ARG A 123 -60.41 7.20 -20.81
N GLU A 124 -61.54 6.74 -20.26
CA GLU A 124 -61.97 5.34 -20.19
C GLU A 124 -62.31 4.86 -21.60
N ASP A 125 -62.01 3.57 -21.87
CA ASP A 125 -62.92 2.56 -22.46
C ASP A 125 -62.17 1.49 -23.28
N GLU A 126 -62.49 0.23 -22.94
CA GLU A 126 -62.60 -0.98 -23.80
C GLU A 126 -61.33 -1.53 -24.49
N GLU A 127 -61.11 -2.81 -24.75
CA GLU A 127 -61.68 -4.12 -24.37
C GLU A 127 -60.69 -5.18 -24.93
N GLN A 128 -60.59 -6.32 -24.24
CA GLN A 128 -60.44 -7.69 -24.77
C GLN A 128 -59.35 -8.05 -25.83
N GLN A 129 -58.47 -8.99 -25.45
CA GLN A 129 -58.25 -10.31 -26.11
C GLN A 129 -57.09 -11.06 -25.40
N LEU A 130 -57.37 -12.07 -24.56
CA LEU A 130 -57.49 -13.50 -24.85
C LEU A 130 -56.16 -14.24 -25.12
N LEU A 131 -55.77 -15.06 -24.12
CA LEU A 131 -55.15 -16.41 -24.16
C LEU A 131 -53.85 -16.58 -24.99
N ASP A 132 -52.73 -17.10 -24.48
CA ASP A 132 -52.55 -18.48 -24.01
C ASP A 132 -51.07 -18.73 -23.58
N ALA A 133 -50.92 -19.68 -22.66
CA ALA A 133 -49.82 -20.66 -22.47
C ALA A 133 -48.32 -20.27 -22.25
N ASP A 134 -47.90 -20.68 -21.04
CA ASP A 134 -46.69 -21.44 -20.64
C ASP A 134 -45.42 -20.74 -20.05
N PRO A 135 -44.75 -21.38 -19.05
CA PRO A 135 -43.78 -20.74 -18.17
C PRO A 135 -42.30 -21.08 -18.45
N ALA A 136 -41.45 -20.09 -18.11
CA ALA A 136 -40.02 -20.18 -17.77
C ALA A 136 -39.00 -20.52 -18.89
N PRO A 137 -37.68 -20.29 -18.69
CA PRO A 137 -36.98 -19.43 -17.74
C PRO A 137 -36.12 -18.35 -18.43
N ALA A 138 -35.79 -17.29 -17.68
CA ALA A 138 -34.89 -16.22 -18.11
C ALA A 138 -33.49 -16.75 -18.44
N ALA A 139 -33.13 -16.71 -19.72
CA ALA A 139 -31.76 -16.75 -20.20
C ALA A 139 -31.37 -15.35 -20.66
N ASP A 140 -30.98 -14.50 -19.71
CA ASP A 140 -30.25 -13.27 -20.04
C ASP A 140 -28.77 -13.62 -20.20
N LEU A 141 -28.45 -13.80 -21.47
CA LEU A 141 -27.12 -13.69 -22.04
C LEU A 141 -26.45 -12.40 -21.55
N LEU A 142 -25.25 -12.59 -21.01
CA LEU A 142 -24.05 -11.85 -21.38
C LEU A 142 -24.20 -10.33 -21.46
N LEU A 143 -23.64 -9.63 -20.48
CA LEU A 143 -22.54 -8.69 -20.70
C LEU A 143 -22.01 -8.22 -19.33
N SER A 144 -20.71 -8.46 -19.09
CA SER A 144 -19.96 -7.88 -17.98
C SER A 144 -20.04 -6.35 -17.96
N PRO A 145 -19.99 -5.76 -16.75
CA PRO A 145 -19.07 -4.67 -16.47
C PRO A 145 -18.19 -5.07 -15.27
N SER A 146 -16.87 -5.18 -15.45
CA SER A 146 -15.92 -4.08 -15.27
C SER A 146 -16.00 -3.43 -13.89
N ASP A 147 -14.89 -3.60 -13.18
CA ASP A 147 -14.33 -2.70 -12.18
C ASP A 147 -15.00 -1.33 -12.09
N ASP A 148 -15.56 -1.03 -10.93
CA ASP A 148 -15.43 0.30 -10.35
C ASP A 148 -15.37 0.18 -8.83
N VAL A 149 -14.19 0.50 -8.32
CA VAL A 149 -13.90 0.67 -6.90
C VAL A 149 -14.39 2.05 -6.49
N PRO A 150 -15.28 2.21 -5.49
CA PRO A 150 -15.44 3.48 -4.84
C PRO A 150 -14.35 3.60 -3.75
N VAL A 151 -13.24 4.26 -4.08
CA VAL A 151 -12.36 4.87 -3.07
C VAL A 151 -12.92 6.25 -2.73
N LEU A 152 -13.42 6.33 -1.50
CA LEU A 152 -13.34 7.44 -0.53
C LEU A 152 -13.07 8.86 -1.09
N PRO A 153 -13.99 9.82 -0.84
CA PRO A 153 -13.63 11.22 -0.73
C PRO A 153 -12.94 11.45 0.62
N LEU A 154 -11.62 11.72 0.59
CA LEU A 154 -10.95 12.43 1.67
C LEU A 154 -11.29 13.92 1.53
N PRO A 155 -11.82 14.59 2.56
CA PRO A 155 -12.10 16.02 2.52
C PRO A 155 -10.81 16.85 2.54
N LEU A 156 -10.85 17.91 1.75
CA LEU A 156 -9.90 19.03 1.67
C LEU A 156 -9.82 19.85 2.99
N PRO A 157 -8.84 20.76 3.09
CA PRO A 157 -8.33 21.32 4.33
C PRO A 157 -9.22 22.41 4.94
N LEU A 158 -9.06 22.55 6.25
CA LEU A 158 -9.64 23.54 7.15
C LEU A 158 -9.74 24.95 6.53
N PRO A 159 -10.92 25.57 6.53
CA PRO A 159 -11.04 27.00 6.75
C PRO A 159 -11.01 27.28 8.27
N LEU A 160 -10.02 28.05 8.72
CA LEU A 160 -10.04 28.69 10.03
C LEU A 160 -11.25 29.64 10.12
N PRO A 161 -12.06 29.58 11.17
CA PRO A 161 -12.68 30.77 11.73
C PRO A 161 -11.71 31.38 12.76
N GLU A 162 -10.92 32.35 12.32
CA GLU A 162 -10.55 33.43 13.24
C GLU A 162 -11.82 34.26 13.44
N ASP A 163 -12.48 34.10 14.58
CA ASP A 163 -12.85 35.25 15.40
C ASP A 163 -13.47 34.83 16.74
N THR A 164 -12.91 35.45 17.78
CA THR A 164 -13.54 35.84 19.05
C THR A 164 -14.58 34.91 19.69
N LEU A 165 -14.22 34.32 20.83
CA LEU A 165 -15.06 34.27 22.04
C LEU A 165 -14.21 33.83 23.25
N ILE A 166 -13.44 34.79 23.75
CA ILE A 166 -12.93 34.76 25.13
C ILE A 166 -14.17 34.77 26.04
N PRO A 167 -14.30 33.87 27.03
CA PRO A 167 -15.34 34.00 28.04
C PRO A 167 -15.05 35.25 28.86
N ASN A 168 -15.85 36.30 28.65
CA ASN A 168 -15.83 37.46 29.52
C ASN A 168 -16.17 37.01 30.94
N LEU A 169 -15.19 37.17 31.82
CA LEU A 169 -15.30 37.09 33.26
C LEU A 169 -16.34 38.15 33.73
N PRO A 170 -17.46 37.78 34.37
CA PRO A 170 -18.36 38.77 34.92
C PRO A 170 -17.72 39.42 36.15
N THR A 171 -17.23 40.64 35.98
CA THR A 171 -16.87 41.54 37.08
C THR A 171 -18.12 41.79 37.93
N LYS A 172 -17.98 41.48 39.23
CA LYS A 172 -18.85 41.88 40.34
C LYS A 172 -19.68 43.14 40.06
N SER A 173 -20.98 43.01 40.14
CA SER A 173 -21.88 44.08 40.55
C SER A 173 -22.89 43.49 41.51
N THR A 174 -22.67 43.80 42.79
CA THR A 174 -23.63 43.70 43.88
C THR A 174 -24.85 44.53 43.51
N ASP A 175 -26.03 43.91 43.35
CA ASP A 175 -27.22 44.22 44.17
C ASP A 175 -28.52 43.56 43.65
N THR A 176 -29.34 43.17 44.63
CA THR A 176 -30.81 43.05 44.58
C THR A 176 -31.43 41.84 43.86
N SER A 177 -31.56 40.75 44.63
CA SER A 177 -32.80 40.00 44.89
C SER A 177 -34.03 40.28 43.99
N GLN A 178 -34.00 39.86 42.72
CA GLN A 178 -35.22 39.66 41.90
C GLN A 178 -35.04 38.74 40.68
N ASN A 179 -33.90 38.04 40.53
CA ASN A 179 -33.54 37.36 39.28
C ASN A 179 -33.56 35.82 39.30
N THR A 180 -34.22 35.19 40.28
CA THR A 180 -34.30 33.72 40.39
C THR A 180 -35.19 33.08 39.31
N LEU A 181 -36.09 33.85 38.69
CA LEU A 181 -36.92 33.38 37.56
C LEU A 181 -36.15 33.36 36.23
N ALA A 182 -35.27 34.32 35.98
CA ALA A 182 -34.47 34.35 34.74
C ALA A 182 -33.36 33.28 34.72
N THR A 183 -32.81 32.93 35.90
CA THR A 183 -31.84 31.83 36.02
C THR A 183 -32.47 30.47 35.70
N ASN A 184 -33.76 30.27 36.03
CA ASN A 184 -34.48 29.03 35.73
C ASN A 184 -34.71 28.88 34.22
N ALA A 185 -35.03 29.97 33.52
CA ALA A 185 -35.19 29.96 32.06
C ALA A 185 -33.87 29.64 31.32
N LEU A 186 -32.74 30.19 31.78
CA LEU A 186 -31.42 29.89 31.22
C LEU A 186 -31.04 28.42 31.49
N HIS A 187 -31.35 27.90 32.68
CA HIS A 187 -31.15 26.48 32.98
C HIS A 187 -31.98 25.55 32.10
N GLU A 188 -33.22 25.92 31.80
CA GLU A 188 -34.09 25.15 30.89
C GLU A 188 -33.57 25.17 29.45
N GLU A 189 -33.04 26.30 28.98
CA GLU A 189 -32.39 26.40 27.66
C GLU A 189 -31.12 25.55 27.56
N LEU A 190 -30.25 25.57 28.58
CA LEU A 190 -29.06 24.71 28.62
C LEU A 190 -29.42 23.23 28.68
N GLN A 191 -30.45 22.86 29.44
CA GLN A 191 -30.95 21.48 29.47
C GLN A 191 -31.51 21.05 28.11
N SER A 192 -32.23 21.94 27.43
CA SER A 192 -32.74 21.71 26.07
C SER A 192 -31.59 21.51 25.07
N GLN A 193 -30.57 22.37 25.11
CA GLN A 193 -29.39 22.24 24.25
C GLN A 193 -28.61 20.96 24.54
N LEU A 194 -28.43 20.60 25.81
CA LEU A 194 -27.71 19.39 26.20
C LEU A 194 -28.48 18.12 25.79
N SER A 195 -29.82 18.15 25.89
CA SER A 195 -30.68 17.10 25.35
C SER A 195 -30.51 16.93 23.84
N GLN A 196 -30.56 18.03 23.07
CA GLN A 196 -30.33 18.01 21.62
C GLN A 196 -28.93 17.53 21.24
N MET A 197 -27.91 17.96 21.99
CA MET A 197 -26.54 17.50 21.76
C MET A 197 -26.39 16.00 22.08
N SER A 198 -27.05 15.51 23.13
CA SER A 198 -27.02 14.10 23.49
C SER A 198 -27.68 13.21 22.44
N THR A 199 -28.77 13.67 21.80
CA THR A 199 -29.41 12.94 20.71
C THR A 199 -28.56 12.95 19.45
N GLN A 200 -27.92 14.07 19.13
CA GLN A 200 -26.97 14.14 18.01
C GLN A 200 -25.75 13.23 18.24
N LEU A 201 -25.17 13.25 19.45
CA LEU A 201 -24.08 12.35 19.81
C LEU A 201 -24.49 10.88 19.69
N ARG A 202 -25.71 10.53 20.08
CA ARG A 202 -26.25 9.18 19.91
C ARG A 202 -26.39 8.79 18.44
N MET A 203 -26.88 9.70 17.59
CA MET A 203 -26.97 9.44 16.14
C MET A 203 -25.59 9.31 15.49
N ASN A 204 -24.64 10.15 15.90
CA ASN A 204 -23.25 10.04 15.47
C ASN A 204 -22.64 8.69 15.90
N ALA A 205 -22.89 8.24 17.13
CA ALA A 205 -22.41 6.94 17.61
C ALA A 205 -23.01 5.76 16.82
N LEU A 206 -24.30 5.81 16.48
CA LEU A 206 -24.94 4.80 15.63
C LEU A 206 -24.36 4.78 14.21
N HIS A 207 -24.09 5.96 13.64
CA HIS A 207 -23.45 6.09 12.33
C HIS A 207 -22.00 5.57 12.35
N PHE A 208 -21.25 5.84 13.41
CA PHE A 208 -19.90 5.29 13.57
C PHE A 208 -19.94 3.77 13.74
N GLN A 209 -20.94 3.22 14.42
CA GLN A 209 -21.09 1.78 14.55
C GLN A 209 -21.35 1.10 13.20
N SER A 210 -22.20 1.67 12.34
CA SER A 210 -22.46 1.11 11.01
C SER A 210 -21.25 1.26 10.07
N SER A 211 -20.55 2.40 10.13
CA SER A 211 -19.30 2.60 9.40
C SER A 211 -18.25 1.58 9.81
N LEU A 212 -18.05 1.37 11.12
CA LEU A 212 -17.09 0.38 11.64
C LEU A 212 -17.43 -1.05 11.23
N ALA A 213 -18.72 -1.42 11.17
CA ALA A 213 -19.14 -2.73 10.68
C ALA A 213 -18.78 -2.92 9.20
N THR A 214 -18.93 -1.87 8.39
CA THR A 214 -18.59 -1.87 6.96
C THR A 214 -17.08 -1.92 6.77
N ASP A 215 -16.34 -1.11 7.53
CA ASP A 215 -14.87 -1.08 7.51
C ASP A 215 -14.28 -2.41 7.94
N LYS A 216 -14.88 -3.08 8.93
CA LYS A 216 -14.47 -4.44 9.32
C LYS A 216 -14.63 -5.44 8.18
N LEU A 217 -15.76 -5.41 7.47
CA LEU A 217 -15.98 -6.28 6.31
C LEU A 217 -14.94 -5.99 5.21
N ALA A 218 -14.66 -4.72 4.93
CA ALA A 218 -13.65 -4.33 3.96
C ALA A 218 -12.23 -4.79 4.37
N LEU A 219 -11.91 -4.72 5.67
CA LEU A 219 -10.64 -5.23 6.22
C LEU A 219 -10.53 -6.75 6.11
N ASP A 220 -11.59 -7.48 6.43
CA ASP A 220 -11.61 -8.95 6.33
C ASP A 220 -11.41 -9.37 4.85
N ALA A 221 -12.09 -8.71 3.91
CA ALA A 221 -11.93 -8.96 2.48
C ALA A 221 -10.53 -8.57 1.96
N ALA A 222 -9.94 -7.48 2.47
CA ALA A 222 -8.57 -7.10 2.14
C ALA A 222 -7.56 -8.11 2.71
N GLY A 223 -7.82 -8.64 3.91
CA GLY A 223 -7.03 -9.70 4.55
C GLY A 223 -7.00 -10.98 3.71
N GLU A 224 -8.17 -11.45 3.26
CA GLU A 224 -8.28 -12.64 2.41
C GLU A 224 -7.51 -12.46 1.09
N LYS A 225 -7.60 -11.28 0.46
CA LYS A 225 -6.84 -10.96 -0.75
C LYS A 225 -5.33 -10.94 -0.51
N LEU A 226 -4.89 -10.43 0.64
CA LEU A 226 -3.48 -10.39 1.01
C LEU A 226 -2.93 -11.81 1.23
N GLU A 227 -3.69 -12.66 1.92
CA GLU A 227 -3.33 -14.06 2.17
C GLU A 227 -3.24 -14.85 0.86
N SER A 228 -4.25 -14.71 -0.01
CA SER A 228 -4.24 -15.34 -1.34
C SER A 228 -3.06 -14.87 -2.20
N ASN A 229 -2.73 -13.58 -2.17
CA ASN A 229 -1.57 -13.05 -2.89
C ASN A 229 -0.25 -13.60 -2.33
N TYR A 230 -0.13 -13.66 -1.00
CA TYR A 230 1.03 -14.22 -0.33
C TYR A 230 1.25 -15.70 -0.70
N ASP A 231 0.19 -16.50 -0.72
CA ASP A 231 0.25 -17.91 -1.13
C ASP A 231 0.67 -18.07 -2.59
N GLN A 232 0.17 -17.20 -3.48
CA GLN A 232 0.59 -17.19 -4.88
C GLN A 232 2.08 -16.84 -5.01
N MET A 233 2.57 -15.83 -4.28
CA MET A 233 3.98 -15.47 -4.28
C MET A 233 4.86 -16.60 -3.72
N GLN A 234 4.42 -17.25 -2.64
CA GLN A 234 5.13 -18.38 -2.05
C GLN A 234 5.23 -19.55 -3.03
N LYS A 235 4.12 -19.88 -3.71
CA LYS A 235 4.05 -20.95 -4.73
C LYS A 235 4.90 -20.62 -5.97
N GLN A 236 4.92 -19.36 -6.40
CA GLN A 236 5.80 -18.94 -7.49
C GLN A 236 7.27 -18.99 -7.06
N ARG A 237 7.59 -18.56 -5.84
CA ARG A 237 8.95 -18.62 -5.31
C ARG A 237 9.45 -20.07 -5.23
N THR A 238 8.64 -21.02 -4.74
CA THR A 238 9.05 -22.43 -4.72
C THR A 238 9.22 -22.98 -6.14
N ARG A 239 8.29 -22.69 -7.06
CA ARG A 239 8.41 -23.08 -8.47
C ARG A 239 9.66 -22.52 -9.16
N LEU A 240 9.97 -21.25 -8.94
CA LEU A 240 11.19 -20.63 -9.47
C LEU A 240 12.44 -21.24 -8.83
N THR A 241 12.41 -21.48 -7.51
CA THR A 241 13.54 -22.10 -6.81
C THR A 241 13.78 -23.54 -7.29
N GLU A 242 12.74 -24.32 -7.55
CA GLU A 242 12.83 -25.67 -8.11
C GLU A 242 13.33 -25.66 -9.55
N ARG A 243 12.79 -24.77 -10.40
CA ARG A 243 13.24 -24.61 -11.78
C ARG A 243 14.68 -24.11 -11.86
N ASP A 244 15.10 -23.19 -11.00
CA ASP A 244 16.46 -22.65 -10.99
C ASP A 244 17.48 -23.69 -10.51
N LYS A 245 17.14 -24.47 -9.47
CA LYS A 245 18.00 -25.57 -8.99
C LYS A 245 18.12 -26.68 -10.05
N SER A 246 17.02 -27.04 -10.71
CA SER A 246 17.00 -28.06 -11.76
C SER A 246 17.67 -27.59 -13.07
N ALA A 247 17.39 -26.37 -13.52
CA ALA A 247 17.90 -25.84 -14.78
C ALA A 247 19.39 -25.49 -14.75
N ARG A 248 19.95 -25.13 -13.58
CA ARG A 248 21.36 -24.73 -13.45
C ARG A 248 22.31 -25.92 -13.26
N GLY A 249 21.86 -27.01 -12.64
CA GLY A 249 22.70 -28.19 -12.36
C GLY A 249 22.90 -29.14 -13.55
N TRP A 250 21.85 -29.37 -14.35
CA TRP A 250 21.90 -30.38 -15.42
C TRP A 250 22.47 -29.89 -16.75
N LYS A 251 22.36 -28.60 -17.07
CA LYS A 251 22.77 -28.10 -18.40
C LYS A 251 24.29 -28.10 -18.60
N MET A 252 25.07 -27.72 -17.58
CA MET A 252 26.53 -27.69 -17.68
C MET A 252 27.16 -29.09 -17.60
N THR A 253 26.64 -29.95 -16.73
CA THR A 253 27.14 -31.33 -16.59
C THR A 253 26.78 -32.19 -17.79
N GLY A 254 25.56 -32.07 -18.33
CA GLY A 254 25.13 -32.84 -19.51
C GLY A 254 25.97 -32.57 -20.76
N ILE A 255 26.35 -31.31 -21.03
CA ILE A 255 27.19 -30.96 -22.18
C ILE A 255 28.60 -31.56 -22.03
N TRP A 256 29.17 -31.51 -20.83
CA TRP A 256 30.51 -32.06 -20.56
C TRP A 256 30.52 -33.59 -20.70
N PHE A 257 29.54 -34.27 -20.10
CA PHE A 257 29.38 -35.73 -20.25
C PHE A 257 29.11 -36.15 -21.70
N GLY A 258 28.30 -35.38 -22.44
CA GLY A 258 28.05 -35.64 -23.86
C GLY A 258 29.32 -35.54 -24.71
N SER A 259 30.16 -34.53 -24.45
CA SER A 259 31.45 -34.37 -25.13
C SER A 259 32.38 -35.56 -24.90
N VAL A 260 32.51 -36.03 -23.65
CA VAL A 260 33.33 -37.21 -23.29
C VAL A 260 32.77 -38.49 -23.92
N LEU A 261 31.44 -38.63 -24.00
CA LEU A 261 30.82 -39.80 -24.61
C LEU A 261 31.08 -39.88 -26.13
N VAL A 262 31.01 -38.74 -26.82
CA VAL A 262 31.28 -38.66 -28.27
C VAL A 262 32.73 -39.02 -28.58
N THR A 263 33.69 -38.53 -27.80
CA THR A 263 35.12 -38.87 -28.00
C THR A 263 35.39 -40.35 -27.74
N LEU A 264 34.75 -40.96 -26.73
CA LEU A 264 34.84 -42.41 -26.50
C LEU A 264 34.29 -43.22 -27.69
N ILE A 265 33.13 -42.85 -28.22
CA ILE A 265 32.53 -43.55 -29.38
C ILE A 265 33.46 -43.45 -30.59
N ALA A 266 33.98 -42.25 -30.90
CA ALA A 266 34.91 -42.05 -32.00
C ALA A 266 36.19 -42.90 -31.85
N PHE A 267 36.71 -43.00 -30.63
CA PHE A 267 37.85 -43.86 -30.32
C PHE A 267 37.55 -45.34 -30.59
N PHE A 268 36.41 -45.85 -30.12
CA PHE A 268 36.01 -47.23 -30.39
C PHE A 268 35.86 -47.50 -31.88
N VAL A 269 35.23 -46.60 -32.64
CA VAL A 269 35.09 -46.74 -34.10
C VAL A 269 36.46 -46.82 -34.78
N MET A 270 37.40 -45.95 -34.40
CA MET A 270 38.75 -45.95 -34.98
C MET A 270 39.51 -47.24 -34.67
N VAL A 271 39.45 -47.73 -33.43
CA VAL A 271 40.04 -49.02 -33.03
C VAL A 271 39.40 -50.18 -33.79
N TRP A 272 38.09 -50.12 -33.99
CA TRP A 272 37.36 -51.15 -34.73
C TRP A 272 37.79 -51.21 -36.20
N ILE A 273 37.96 -50.05 -36.86
CA ILE A 273 38.45 -49.96 -38.24
C ILE A 273 39.85 -50.56 -38.36
N ILE A 274 40.78 -50.20 -37.47
CA ILE A 274 42.15 -50.74 -37.47
C ILE A 274 42.16 -52.26 -37.25
N ARG A 275 41.21 -52.78 -36.46
CA ARG A 275 41.17 -54.21 -36.14
C ARG A 275 40.50 -55.06 -37.23
N PHE A 276 39.57 -54.47 -37.98
CA PHE A 276 38.86 -55.15 -39.07
C PHE A 276 39.52 -54.99 -40.44
N THR A 277 40.34 -53.95 -40.61
CA THR A 277 41.19 -53.74 -41.80
C THR A 277 42.48 -54.52 -41.64
#